data_AF-A0A517R5Z9-F1
#
_entry.id   AF-A0A517R5Z9-F1
#
_cell.length_a   1.000
_cell.length_b   1.000
_cell.length_c   1.000
_cell.angle_alpha   90.00
_cell.angle_beta   90.00
_cell.angle_gamma   90.00
#
_symmetry.space_group_name_H-M   'P 1'
#
loop_
_entity.id
_entity.type
_entity.pdbx_description
1 polymer ?
#
loop_
_entity_poly.entity_id
_entity_poly.type
_entity_poly.pdbx_seq_one_letter_code
_entity_poly.pdbx_strand_id
1 'polypeptide(L)' 'MRQIEIELSIGDVVRVGDQNVTVIDIDDSGEVTFRIDPAHEVNESEQLPSRPRAESIAR' A
#
# COMPACT_ATOMS: atom_id res chain seq x y z
N MET A 1 25.35 -0.04 -15.27
CA MET A 1 24.06 0.31 -14.67
C MET A 1 23.08 0.55 -15.80
N ARG A 2 21.85 0.01 -15.73
CA ARG A 2 20.80 0.23 -16.73
C ARG A 2 19.85 1.27 -16.16
N GLN A 3 19.70 2.40 -16.85
CA GLN A 3 18.76 3.45 -16.49
C GLN A 3 17.38 3.11 -17.05
N ILE A 4 16.33 3.35 -16.25
CA ILE A 4 14.93 3.21 -16.65
C ILE A 4 14.27 4.55 -16.33
N GLU A 5 13.62 5.12 -17.34
CA GLU A 5 12.89 6.39 -17.22
C GLU A 5 11.40 6.07 -17.22
N ILE A 6 10.66 6.72 -16.33
CA ILE A 6 9.22 6.50 -16.14
C ILE A 6 8.57 7.87 -16.06
N GLU A 7 7.54 8.09 -16.85
CA GLU A 7 6.73 9.31 -16.81
C GLU A 7 5.72 9.21 -15.66
N LEU A 8 5.65 10.28 -14.85
CA LEU A 8 4.76 10.36 -13.69
C LEU A 8 3.86 11.60 -13.82
N SER A 9 2.61 11.43 -13.42
CA SER A 9 1.58 12.47 -13.35
C SER A 9 1.06 12.62 -11.92
N ILE A 10 0.46 13.77 -11.61
CA ILE A 10 -0.22 13.99 -10.34
C ILE A 10 -1.31 12.94 -10.15
N GLY A 11 -1.29 12.27 -9.00
CA GLY A 11 -2.19 11.15 -8.67
C GLY A 11 -1.58 9.77 -8.90
N ASP A 12 -0.45 9.66 -9.62
CA ASP A 12 0.23 8.38 -9.79
C ASP A 12 0.83 7.88 -8.48
N VAL A 13 0.83 6.56 -8.33
CA VAL A 13 1.39 5.86 -7.17
C VAL A 13 2.48 4.91 -7.63
N VAL A 14 3.67 5.09 -7.07
CA VAL A 14 4.82 4.19 -7.27
C VAL A 14 5.18 3.50 -5.96
N ARG A 15 5.61 2.25 -6.08
CA ARG A 15 6.08 1.48 -4.92
C ARG A 15 7.60 1.53 -4.85
N VAL A 16 8.12 2.05 -3.74
CA VAL A 16 9.55 2.10 -3.46
C VAL A 16 9.81 1.29 -2.21
N GLY A 17 10.33 0.07 -2.40
CA GLY A 17 10.45 -0.91 -1.32
C GLY A 17 9.08 -1.36 -0.81
N ASP A 18 8.83 -1.15 0.49
CA ASP A 18 7.56 -1.43 1.17
C ASP A 18 6.59 -0.24 1.19
N GLN A 19 7.05 0.95 0.79
CA GLN A 19 6.26 2.18 0.87
C GLN A 19 5.53 2.47 -0.45
N ASN A 20 4.31 2.99 -0.31
CA ASN A 20 3.57 3.58 -1.43
C ASN A 20 3.85 5.07 -1.45
N VAL A 21 4.30 5.56 -2.59
CA VAL A 21 4.65 6.96 -2.80
C VAL A 21 3.72 7.53 -3.85
N THR A 22 2.93 8.53 -3.47
CA THR A 22 1.94 9.17 -4.35
C THR A 22 2.47 10.53 -4.80
N VAL A 23 2.42 10.83 -6.10
CA VAL A 23 2.69 12.17 -6.61
C VAL A 23 1.49 13.05 -6.29
N ILE A 24 1.69 14.09 -5.47
CA ILE A 24 0.59 14.98 -5.07
C ILE A 24 0.66 16.36 -5.71
N ASP A 25 1.85 16.77 -6.17
CA ASP A 25 2.04 18.06 -6.83
C ASP A 25 3.31 18.04 -7.70
N ILE A 26 3.29 18.82 -8.78
CA ILE A 26 4.44 19.07 -9.64
C ILE A 26 4.40 20.56 -9.97
N ASP A 27 5.41 21.31 -9.53
CA ASP A 27 5.43 22.76 -9.75
C ASP A 27 5.97 23.16 -11.14
N ASP A 28 5.87 24.45 -11.45
CA ASP A 28 6.32 25.03 -12.73
C ASP A 28 7.85 24.90 -12.95
N SER A 29 8.62 24.60 -11.90
CA SER A 29 10.07 24.37 -11.98
C SER A 29 10.43 22.89 -12.14
N GLY A 30 9.45 22.00 -12.06
CA GLY A 30 9.61 20.55 -12.16
C GLY A 30 9.99 19.88 -10.84
N GLU A 31 9.87 20.57 -9.69
CA GLU A 31 9.98 19.90 -8.39
C GLU A 31 8.72 19.08 -8.13
N VAL A 32 8.92 17.83 -7.70
CA VAL A 32 7.83 16.89 -7.47
C VAL A 32 7.64 16.70 -5.97
N THR A 33 6.43 16.97 -5.49
CA THR A 33 6.07 16.69 -4.10
C THR A 33 5.39 15.32 -4.00
N PHE A 34 5.93 14.49 -3.12
CA PHE A 34 5.40 13.16 -2.86
C PHE A 34 4.73 13.08 -1.48
N ARG A 35 3.59 12.40 -1.42
CA ARG A 35 3.06 11.87 -0.15
C ARG A 35 3.52 10.43 0.01
N ILE A 36 4.18 10.14 1.13
CA ILE A 36 4.62 8.80 1.47
C ILE A 36 3.60 8.23 2.46
N ASP A 37 2.88 7.21 2.00
CA ASP A 37 1.97 6.46 2.85
C ASP A 37 2.77 5.30 3.45
N PRO A 38 2.97 5.24 4.78
CA PRO A 38 3.65 4.11 5.40
C PRO A 38 2.88 2.85 5.04
N ALA A 39 3.60 1.75 4.77
CA ALA A 39 2.96 0.45 4.68
C ALA A 39 2.12 0.29 5.94
N HIS A 40 0.80 0.12 5.78
CA HIS A 40 0.03 -0.43 6.87
C HIS A 40 0.67 -1.78 7.14
N GLU A 41 1.49 -1.89 8.19
CA GLU A 41 1.77 -3.16 8.83
C GLU A 41 0.38 -3.69 9.17
N VAL A 42 -0.11 -4.58 8.30
CA VAL A 42 -1.29 -5.38 8.59
C VAL A 42 -0.84 -6.19 9.79
N ASN A 43 -1.15 -5.70 10.97
CA ASN A 43 -0.85 -6.40 12.20
C ASN A 43 -1.69 -7.68 12.11
N GLU A 44 -1.10 -8.79 11.71
CA GLU A 44 -1.76 -10.10 11.53
C GLU A 44 -2.30 -10.69 12.85
N SER A 45 -2.46 -9.85 13.87
CA SER A 45 -2.93 -10.19 15.22
C SER A 45 -4.47 -10.33 15.31
N GLU A 46 -5.23 -10.10 14.24
CA GLU A 46 -6.70 -10.28 14.23
C GLU A 46 -7.19 -11.53 13.48
N GLN A 47 -6.33 -12.49 13.17
CA GLN A 47 -6.77 -13.85 12.84
C GLN A 47 -6.94 -14.68 14.13
N LEU A 48 -8.05 -14.46 14.84
CA LEU A 48 -8.59 -15.53 15.67
C LEU A 48 -9.28 -16.53 14.73
N PRO A 49 -8.84 -17.80 14.66
CA PRO A 49 -9.66 -18.82 14.04
C PRO A 49 -10.86 -19.05 14.95
N SER A 50 -12.00 -18.42 14.64
CA SER A 50 -13.27 -18.85 15.20
C SER A 50 -13.53 -20.27 14.68
N ARG A 51 -13.19 -21.25 15.53
CA ARG A 51 -13.44 -22.69 15.35
C ARG A 51 -14.78 -22.92 14.65
N PRO A 52 -14.90 -23.92 13.76
CA PRO A 52 -16.22 -24.35 13.33
C PRO A 52 -16.96 -24.82 14.60
N ARG A 53 -18.03 -24.11 14.98
CA ARG A 53 -18.92 -24.57 16.04
C ARG A 53 -19.62 -25.80 15.50
N ALA A 54 -19.03 -26.96 15.73
CA ALA A 54 -19.70 -28.24 15.59
C ALA A 54 -20.83 -28.27 16.63
N GLU A 55 -22.02 -27.81 16.26
CA GLU A 55 -23.24 -28.20 16.97
C GLU A 55 -23.65 -29.58 16.45
N SER A 56 -22.93 -30.59 16.95
CA SER A 56 -23.54 -31.89 17.18
C SER A 56 -24.44 -31.78 18.40
N ILE A 57 -25.76 -31.91 18.20
CA ILE A 57 -26.86 -32.32 19.10
C ILE A 57 -28.15 -31.58 18.66
N ALA A 58 -29.33 -32.16 18.49
CA ALA A 58 -29.86 -33.50 18.71
C ALA A 58 -31.13 -33.68 17.84
N ARG A 59 -31.53 -34.95 17.71
CA ARG A 59 -32.74 -35.54 17.10
C ARG A 59 -33.95 -34.64 16.86
#